data_AF-A0A4R8ICS4-F1
#
_entry.id   AF-A0A4R8ICS4-F1
#
_cell.length_a   1.000
_cell.length_b   1.000
_cell.length_c   1.000
_cell.angle_alpha   90.00
_cell.angle_beta   90.00
_cell.angle_gamma   90.00
#
_symmetry.space_group_name_H-M   'P 1'
#
loop_
_entity.id
_entity.type
_entity.pdbx_description
1 polymer ?
#
loop_
_entity_poly.entity_id
_entity_poly.type
_entity_poly.pdbx_seq_one_letter_code
_entity_poly.pdbx_strand_id
1 'polypeptide(L)'
;MNEIYEIDNLQELRSFLEGKSNPDKLRENLFSEFLQYADYKNVSDWNKAVKICESLAIIGWGNYEPLEALRGMYFNGNPMTFFLNKFGECRFVDAIWSKRATGYTMEQGRTSYHFSPNQIDNKQTILSEYETKEIIQDLKIESQRNWTPKNPIWFERGISNCYENSKEFIDSVDNELEPLLKEKMRPEKYGNIINRIIINHSHSFYDNAHCKTNYIISESDKKLTNQKAWEELHKMYPKKEIEENGYYLRNRFVYGPFRKDTGKVNIDIHFEKRFSELSYQEQKEQFTEYVVTAINTLIDKLKKKKFDYNFDLMFEDFNKLINEWKNKNYR
;
A
#
# COMPACT_ATOMS: atom_id res chain seq x y z
N MET A 1 -11.25 -27.55 12.85
CA MET A 1 -10.92 -26.17 12.46
C MET A 1 -9.68 -25.70 13.20
N ASN A 2 -9.55 -26.01 14.50
CA ASN A 2 -8.41 -25.66 15.36
C ASN A 2 -7.00 -25.91 14.77
N GLU A 3 -6.82 -26.92 13.92
CA GLU A 3 -5.53 -27.24 13.30
C GLU A 3 -4.94 -26.06 12.49
N ILE A 4 -5.76 -25.16 11.92
CA ILE A 4 -5.24 -24.01 11.16
C ILE A 4 -4.42 -23.05 12.02
N TYR A 5 -4.69 -23.00 13.33
CA TYR A 5 -4.02 -22.10 14.27
C TYR A 5 -2.59 -22.53 14.58
N GLU A 6 -2.31 -23.83 14.45
CA GLU A 6 -1.00 -24.43 14.69
C GLU A 6 -0.11 -24.44 13.44
N ILE A 7 -0.67 -24.10 12.26
CA ILE A 7 0.08 -24.13 11.00
C ILE A 7 0.78 -22.79 10.77
N ASP A 8 2.09 -22.80 10.93
CA ASP A 8 2.94 -21.62 10.78
C ASP A 8 3.55 -21.46 9.39
N ASN A 9 3.38 -22.41 8.46
CA ASN A 9 3.82 -22.23 7.09
C ASN A 9 2.63 -22.02 6.15
N LEU A 10 2.68 -20.98 5.32
CA LEU A 10 1.58 -20.67 4.39
C LEU A 10 1.36 -21.78 3.35
N GLN A 11 2.42 -22.46 2.92
CA GLN A 11 2.32 -23.57 1.98
C GLN A 11 1.70 -24.81 2.64
N GLU A 12 2.05 -25.10 3.89
CA GLU A 12 1.41 -26.17 4.66
C GLU A 12 -0.07 -25.86 4.91
N LEU A 13 -0.40 -24.61 5.23
CA LEU A 13 -1.79 -24.17 5.39
C LEU A 13 -2.57 -24.35 4.10
N ARG A 14 -1.97 -23.97 2.96
CA ARG A 14 -2.54 -24.19 1.63
C ARG A 14 -2.84 -25.68 1.38
N SER A 15 -1.84 -26.55 1.55
CA SER A 15 -2.01 -27.98 1.34
C SER A 15 -3.05 -28.60 2.29
N PHE A 16 -3.11 -28.13 3.54
CA PHE A 16 -4.11 -28.56 4.52
C PHE A 16 -5.54 -28.18 4.09
N LEU A 17 -5.74 -26.96 3.62
CA LEU A 17 -7.04 -26.45 3.17
C LEU A 17 -7.50 -27.10 1.86
N GLU A 18 -6.58 -27.26 0.90
CA GLU A 18 -6.83 -27.94 -0.38
C GLU A 18 -7.17 -29.43 -0.19
N GLY A 19 -6.67 -30.06 0.88
CA GLY A 19 -7.03 -31.43 1.26
C GLY A 19 -8.44 -31.61 1.85
N LYS A 20 -9.22 -30.53 2.04
CA LYS A 20 -10.59 -30.63 2.57
C LYS A 20 -11.59 -30.91 1.46
N SER A 21 -12.48 -31.89 1.69
CA SER A 21 -13.42 -32.40 0.70
C SER A 21 -14.60 -31.46 0.37
N ASN A 22 -14.88 -30.46 1.21
CA ASN A 22 -15.98 -29.50 0.98
C ASN A 22 -15.51 -28.06 1.27
N PRO A 23 -14.96 -27.37 0.26
CA PRO A 23 -14.47 -25.99 0.38
C PRO A 23 -15.56 -24.99 0.77
N ASP A 24 -16.80 -25.18 0.31
CA ASP A 24 -17.90 -24.26 0.62
C ASP A 24 -18.30 -24.33 2.08
N LYS A 25 -18.50 -25.55 2.62
CA LYS A 25 -18.77 -25.72 4.06
C LYS A 25 -17.61 -25.22 4.91
N LEU A 26 -16.37 -25.43 4.48
CA LEU A 26 -15.19 -24.91 5.17
C LEU A 26 -15.19 -23.38 5.20
N ARG A 27 -15.53 -22.73 4.08
CA ARG A 27 -15.63 -21.28 3.97
C ARG A 27 -16.70 -20.70 4.90
N GLU A 28 -17.91 -21.26 4.90
CA GLU A 28 -19.00 -20.83 5.78
C GLU A 28 -18.59 -20.94 7.26
N ASN A 29 -17.95 -22.04 7.62
CA ASN A 29 -17.45 -22.28 8.98
C ASN A 29 -16.36 -21.27 9.37
N LEU A 30 -15.37 -21.05 8.50
CA LEU A 30 -14.29 -20.08 8.73
C LEU A 30 -14.84 -18.67 8.85
N PHE A 31 -15.79 -18.29 8.01
CA PHE A 31 -16.39 -16.97 8.05
C PHE A 31 -17.25 -16.76 9.32
N SER A 32 -18.02 -17.77 9.73
CA SER A 32 -18.74 -17.72 11.00
C SER A 32 -17.79 -17.58 12.20
N GLU A 33 -16.65 -18.25 12.17
CA GLU A 33 -15.61 -18.11 13.19
C GLU A 33 -14.90 -16.75 13.10
N PHE A 34 -14.66 -16.21 11.90
CA PHE A 34 -14.13 -14.87 11.70
C PHE A 34 -14.99 -13.82 12.40
N LEU A 35 -16.33 -13.88 12.25
CA LEU A 35 -17.24 -12.93 12.89
C LEU A 35 -17.13 -12.93 14.43
N GLN A 36 -16.71 -14.04 15.04
CA GLN A 36 -16.48 -14.11 16.49
C GLN A 36 -15.19 -13.38 16.91
N TYR A 37 -14.19 -13.33 16.03
CA TYR A 37 -12.89 -12.69 16.28
C TYR A 37 -12.73 -11.32 15.60
N ALA A 38 -13.69 -10.89 14.79
CA ALA A 38 -13.68 -9.59 14.13
C ALA A 38 -13.81 -8.43 15.13
N ASP A 39 -14.48 -8.67 16.27
CA ASP A 39 -14.53 -7.79 17.45
C ASP A 39 -13.43 -8.15 18.49
N TYR A 40 -12.20 -8.39 18.04
CA TYR A 40 -11.09 -8.85 18.89
C TYR A 40 -10.82 -7.90 20.07
N LYS A 41 -10.46 -8.48 21.22
CA LYS A 41 -10.19 -7.73 22.47
C LYS A 41 -8.75 -7.85 22.96
N ASN A 42 -7.95 -8.72 22.35
CA ASN A 42 -6.59 -9.03 22.78
C ASN A 42 -5.78 -9.64 21.62
N VAL A 43 -4.48 -9.85 21.84
CA VAL A 43 -3.55 -10.32 20.81
C VAL A 43 -3.88 -11.73 20.32
N SER A 44 -4.36 -12.61 21.20
CA SER A 44 -4.77 -13.97 20.83
C SER A 44 -5.97 -13.95 19.87
N ASP A 45 -6.98 -13.13 20.14
CA ASP A 45 -8.15 -13.01 19.25
C ASP A 45 -7.75 -12.47 17.88
N TRP A 46 -6.91 -11.43 17.87
CA TRP A 46 -6.35 -10.87 16.63
C TRP A 46 -5.59 -11.93 15.82
N ASN A 47 -4.68 -12.67 16.46
CA ASN A 47 -3.88 -13.68 15.78
C ASN A 47 -4.73 -14.82 15.20
N LYS A 48 -5.84 -15.19 15.86
CA LYS A 48 -6.82 -16.13 15.28
C LYS A 48 -7.52 -15.54 14.07
N ALA A 49 -7.99 -14.30 14.14
CA ALA A 49 -8.59 -13.61 13.00
C ALA A 49 -7.63 -13.56 11.79
N VAL A 50 -6.33 -13.31 12.02
CA VAL A 50 -5.29 -13.36 10.99
C VAL A 50 -5.24 -14.72 10.30
N LYS A 51 -5.17 -15.83 11.05
CA LYS A 51 -5.12 -17.19 10.47
C LYS A 51 -6.39 -17.54 9.68
N ILE A 52 -7.55 -17.05 10.13
CA ILE A 52 -8.81 -17.23 9.40
C ILE A 52 -8.81 -16.43 8.09
N CYS A 53 -8.38 -15.16 8.10
CA CYS A 53 -8.26 -14.36 6.88
C CYS A 53 -7.24 -14.96 5.91
N GLU A 54 -6.12 -15.50 6.39
CA GLU A 54 -5.16 -16.24 5.56
C GLU A 54 -5.82 -17.43 4.86
N SER A 55 -6.62 -18.19 5.61
CA SER A 55 -7.34 -19.35 5.10
C SER A 55 -8.38 -18.96 4.06
N LEU A 56 -9.18 -17.92 4.32
CA LEU A 56 -10.18 -17.40 3.39
C LEU A 56 -9.55 -16.78 2.14
N ALA A 57 -8.36 -16.19 2.24
CA ALA A 57 -7.60 -15.73 1.08
C ALA A 57 -7.04 -16.90 0.22
N ILE A 58 -6.89 -18.10 0.78
CA ILE A 58 -6.50 -19.32 0.02
C ILE A 58 -7.72 -19.96 -0.67
N ILE A 59 -8.80 -20.22 0.06
CA ILE A 59 -9.97 -20.96 -0.45
C ILE A 59 -11.04 -20.05 -1.10
N GLY A 60 -10.81 -18.74 -1.05
CA GLY A 60 -11.72 -17.70 -1.51
C GLY A 60 -12.77 -17.31 -0.46
N TRP A 61 -13.14 -16.03 -0.45
CA TRP A 61 -14.18 -15.47 0.42
C TRP A 61 -15.61 -15.74 -0.09
N GLY A 62 -15.77 -16.30 -1.28
CA GLY A 62 -17.10 -16.60 -1.84
C GLY A 62 -17.92 -15.33 -2.05
N ASN A 63 -19.11 -15.27 -1.45
CA ASN A 63 -20.02 -14.13 -1.55
C ASN A 63 -19.76 -13.06 -0.47
N TYR A 64 -18.82 -13.27 0.44
CA TYR A 64 -18.46 -12.32 1.49
C TYR A 64 -17.45 -11.29 0.97
N GLU A 65 -17.42 -10.11 1.59
CA GLU A 65 -16.43 -9.08 1.27
C GLU A 65 -15.02 -9.60 1.64
N PRO A 66 -14.07 -9.66 0.70
CA PRO A 66 -12.71 -10.09 1.02
C PRO A 66 -11.98 -9.08 1.89
N LEU A 67 -11.45 -9.53 3.02
CA LEU A 67 -10.68 -8.70 3.96
C LEU A 67 -9.25 -9.19 4.15
N GLU A 68 -8.35 -8.25 4.43
CA GLU A 68 -6.98 -8.52 4.88
C GLU A 68 -6.80 -8.09 6.33
N ALA A 69 -6.29 -9.00 7.17
CA ALA A 69 -5.91 -8.71 8.55
C ALA A 69 -4.46 -8.20 8.60
N LEU A 70 -4.28 -6.89 8.71
CA LEU A 70 -2.97 -6.25 8.59
C LEU A 70 -2.49 -5.66 9.91
N ARG A 71 -1.19 -5.79 10.15
CA ARG A 71 -0.48 -5.07 11.22
C ARG A 71 0.37 -3.94 10.61
N GLY A 72 -0.09 -2.71 10.79
CA GLY A 72 0.64 -1.49 10.50
C GLY A 72 1.47 -0.98 11.68
N MET A 73 1.96 0.24 11.53
CA MET A 73 2.68 0.98 12.56
C MET A 73 2.10 2.38 12.64
N TYR A 74 1.76 2.81 13.84
CA TYR A 74 1.25 4.15 14.12
C TYR A 74 2.41 5.15 14.21
N PHE A 75 2.12 6.46 14.13
CA PHE A 75 3.15 7.50 14.03
C PHE A 75 4.13 7.53 15.22
N ASN A 76 3.69 7.06 16.39
CA ASN A 76 4.52 6.97 17.60
C ASN A 76 5.31 5.64 17.70
N GLY A 77 5.26 4.80 16.67
CA GLY A 77 5.92 3.49 16.64
C GLY A 77 5.10 2.35 17.25
N ASN A 78 3.92 2.61 17.81
CA ASN A 78 3.04 1.56 18.32
C ASN A 78 2.49 0.69 17.16
N PRO A 79 2.34 -0.62 17.36
CA PRO A 79 1.63 -1.46 16.39
C PRO A 79 0.18 -0.98 16.24
N MET A 80 -0.34 -1.09 15.02
CA MET A 80 -1.76 -0.88 14.72
C MET A 80 -2.29 -2.09 13.96
N THR A 81 -3.50 -2.55 14.27
CA THR A 81 -4.14 -3.66 13.58
C THR A 81 -5.48 -3.23 13.01
N PHE A 82 -5.83 -3.74 11.83
CA PHE A 82 -7.08 -3.42 11.15
C PHE A 82 -7.40 -4.46 10.08
N PHE A 83 -8.70 -4.58 9.76
CA PHE A 83 -9.17 -5.31 8.58
C PHE A 83 -9.43 -4.33 7.44
N LEU A 84 -8.81 -4.53 6.28
CA LEU A 84 -9.07 -3.73 5.07
C LEU A 84 -9.75 -4.56 3.99
N ASN A 85 -10.72 -3.97 3.31
CA ASN A 85 -11.20 -4.51 2.05
C ASN A 85 -10.26 -4.17 0.88
N LYS A 86 -10.58 -4.64 -0.33
CA LYS A 86 -9.78 -4.39 -1.54
C LYS A 86 -9.64 -2.91 -1.92
N PHE A 87 -10.53 -2.04 -1.41
CA PHE A 87 -10.53 -0.59 -1.65
C PHE A 87 -9.72 0.19 -0.60
N GLY A 88 -9.27 -0.48 0.47
CA GLY A 88 -8.54 0.15 1.57
C GLY A 88 -9.44 0.71 2.67
N GLU A 89 -10.72 0.32 2.71
CA GLU A 89 -11.66 0.73 3.73
C GLU A 89 -11.57 -0.20 4.95
N CYS A 90 -11.52 0.39 6.14
CA CYS A 90 -11.55 -0.37 7.39
C CYS A 90 -12.91 -1.04 7.62
N ARG A 91 -12.87 -2.23 8.20
CA ARG A 91 -14.03 -3.03 8.63
C ARG A 91 -13.83 -3.54 10.06
N PHE A 92 -14.91 -3.69 10.82
CA PHE A 92 -14.88 -4.19 12.19
C PHE A 92 -13.88 -3.40 13.05
N VAL A 93 -13.13 -4.05 13.94
CA VAL A 93 -12.22 -3.36 14.87
C VAL A 93 -10.90 -2.97 14.21
N ASP A 94 -10.52 -1.70 14.39
CA ASP A 94 -9.12 -1.27 14.30
C ASP A 94 -8.60 -0.85 15.69
N ALA A 95 -7.35 -1.18 15.98
CA ALA A 95 -6.78 -0.98 17.29
C ALA A 95 -5.34 -0.48 17.22
N ILE A 96 -5.01 0.46 18.10
CA ILE A 96 -3.63 0.82 18.41
C ILE A 96 -3.21 0.03 19.66
N TRP A 97 -2.00 -0.53 19.62
CA TRP A 97 -1.47 -1.37 20.69
C TRP A 97 -0.39 -0.67 21.46
N SER A 98 -0.52 -0.66 22.78
CA SER A 98 0.53 -0.17 23.66
C SER A 98 1.41 -1.31 24.15
N LYS A 99 2.73 -1.11 24.07
CA LYS A 99 3.70 -2.02 24.69
C LYS A 99 3.69 -1.83 26.21
N ARG A 100 3.68 -2.93 26.94
CA ARG A 100 3.84 -3.05 28.40
C ARG A 100 5.09 -3.88 28.70
N ALA A 101 5.47 -3.98 29.97
CA ALA A 101 6.65 -4.74 30.38
C ALA A 101 6.59 -6.22 29.94
N THR A 102 5.40 -6.81 29.96
CA THR A 102 5.16 -8.25 29.71
C THR A 102 4.30 -8.50 28.47
N GLY A 103 4.27 -7.58 27.50
CA GLY A 103 3.52 -7.81 26.26
C GLY A 103 2.78 -6.59 25.73
N TYR A 104 1.64 -6.81 25.08
CA TYR A 104 0.82 -5.78 24.45
C TYR A 104 -0.60 -5.77 24.99
N THR A 105 -1.21 -4.59 25.00
CA THR A 105 -2.64 -4.37 25.27
C THR A 105 -3.19 -3.35 24.28
N MET A 106 -4.49 -3.42 24.00
CA MET A 106 -5.18 -2.39 23.21
C MET A 106 -5.18 -1.06 23.97
N GLU A 107 -5.00 0.04 23.24
CA GLU A 107 -4.98 1.39 23.76
C GLU A 107 -6.41 1.94 23.88
N GLN A 108 -6.77 2.35 25.10
CA GLN A 108 -8.07 2.98 25.37
C GLN A 108 -8.15 4.35 24.69
N GLY A 109 -9.31 4.66 24.10
CA GLY A 109 -9.52 5.94 23.41
C GLY A 109 -8.97 5.99 21.99
N ARG A 110 -8.40 4.90 21.48
CA ARG A 110 -7.78 4.83 20.14
C ARG A 110 -8.10 3.56 19.37
N THR A 111 -9.29 3.03 19.60
CA THR A 111 -9.82 1.84 18.92
C THR A 111 -11.17 2.21 18.35
N SER A 112 -11.47 1.82 17.11
CA SER A 112 -12.79 2.08 16.52
C SER A 112 -13.41 0.78 16.04
N TYR A 113 -14.72 0.81 15.83
CA TYR A 113 -15.46 -0.28 15.19
C TYR A 113 -16.14 0.29 13.95
N HIS A 114 -15.69 -0.17 12.79
CA HIS A 114 -16.13 0.26 11.48
C HIS A 114 -17.25 -0.62 10.96
N PHE A 115 -18.20 -0.01 10.25
CA PHE A 115 -19.25 -0.72 9.54
C PHE A 115 -18.67 -1.80 8.63
N SER A 116 -19.31 -2.96 8.59
CA SER A 116 -19.09 -3.97 7.57
C SER A 116 -20.41 -4.40 6.91
N PRO A 117 -20.46 -4.64 5.59
CA PRO A 117 -21.65 -5.24 4.96
C PRO A 117 -21.97 -6.65 5.49
N ASN A 118 -21.01 -7.26 6.17
CA ASN A 118 -21.05 -8.62 6.67
C ASN A 118 -21.25 -8.72 8.18
N GLN A 119 -21.35 -7.60 8.89
CA GLN A 119 -21.62 -7.62 10.31
C GLN A 119 -23.06 -8.09 10.60
N ILE A 120 -23.24 -8.71 11.76
CA ILE A 120 -24.55 -9.15 12.25
C ILE A 120 -25.24 -8.06 13.09
N ASP A 121 -24.47 -7.09 13.58
CA ASP A 121 -24.90 -6.00 14.44
C ASP A 121 -24.67 -4.65 13.75
N ASN A 122 -25.60 -3.70 13.84
CA ASN A 122 -25.40 -2.35 13.27
C ASN A 122 -24.43 -1.49 14.11
N LYS A 123 -23.39 -2.11 14.67
CA LYS A 123 -22.42 -1.48 15.56
C LYS A 123 -21.47 -0.61 14.75
N GLN A 124 -21.29 0.62 15.22
CA GLN A 124 -20.26 1.53 14.74
C GLN A 124 -19.85 2.42 15.90
N THR A 125 -18.55 2.62 16.09
CA THR A 125 -18.01 3.44 17.18
C THR A 125 -16.81 4.22 16.70
N ILE A 126 -16.55 5.38 17.30
CA ILE A 126 -15.35 6.17 17.07
C ILE A 126 -14.47 6.24 18.33
N LEU A 127 -13.20 5.86 18.21
CA LEU A 127 -12.13 6.13 19.18
C LEU A 127 -12.46 5.77 20.65
N SER A 128 -12.94 6.75 21.43
CA SER A 128 -13.27 6.59 22.86
C SER A 128 -14.60 5.91 23.11
N GLU A 129 -15.46 5.81 22.11
CA GLU A 129 -16.75 5.10 22.22
C GLU A 129 -16.56 3.59 22.28
N TYR A 130 -15.45 3.06 21.76
CA TYR A 130 -15.15 1.65 21.85
C TYR A 130 -14.56 1.30 23.23
N GLU A 131 -15.31 0.52 24.01
CA GLU A 131 -14.83 0.06 25.31
C GLU A 131 -13.68 -0.95 25.14
N THR A 132 -12.52 -0.61 25.71
CA THR A 132 -11.37 -1.50 25.82
C THR A 132 -11.12 -1.82 27.28
N LYS A 133 -10.62 -3.04 27.54
CA LYS A 133 -10.14 -3.46 28.85
C LYS A 133 -8.65 -3.74 28.73
N GLU A 134 -7.87 -3.37 29.74
CA GLU A 134 -6.45 -3.68 29.75
C GLU A 134 -6.26 -5.19 29.93
N ILE A 135 -5.82 -5.85 28.85
CA ILE A 135 -5.53 -7.28 28.80
C ILE A 135 -4.14 -7.41 28.19
N ILE A 136 -3.14 -7.57 29.05
CA ILE A 136 -1.74 -7.66 28.63
C ILE A 136 -1.44 -9.11 28.24
N GLN A 137 -1.00 -9.32 27.00
CA GLN A 137 -0.57 -10.62 26.50
C GLN A 137 0.85 -10.56 25.95
N ASP A 138 1.70 -11.48 26.40
CA ASP A 138 3.07 -11.65 25.89
C ASP A 138 3.08 -12.47 24.60
N LEU A 139 2.41 -11.94 23.57
CA LEU A 139 2.29 -12.55 22.26
C LEU A 139 2.75 -11.57 21.19
N LYS A 140 3.35 -12.11 20.14
CA LYS A 140 3.61 -11.33 18.92
C LYS A 140 2.28 -11.03 18.24
N ILE A 141 2.06 -9.75 17.92
CA ILE A 141 0.96 -9.32 17.07
C ILE A 141 1.30 -9.74 15.63
N GLU A 142 0.52 -10.65 15.06
CA GLU A 142 0.75 -11.17 13.71
C GLU A 142 0.17 -10.26 12.62
N SER A 143 0.58 -10.51 11.38
CA SER A 143 0.01 -9.90 10.17
C SER A 143 -0.20 -10.99 9.14
N GLN A 144 -1.28 -10.89 8.37
CA GLN A 144 -1.55 -11.80 7.25
C GLN A 144 -0.37 -11.84 6.27
N ARG A 145 -0.05 -13.04 5.76
CA ARG A 145 1.12 -13.30 4.90
C ARG A 145 0.79 -13.46 3.41
N ASN A 146 -0.47 -13.68 3.08
CA ASN A 146 -1.01 -13.69 1.72
C ASN A 146 -1.96 -12.51 1.51
N TRP A 147 -2.21 -12.16 0.26
CA TRP A 147 -2.95 -10.93 -0.08
C TRP A 147 -4.24 -11.28 -0.79
N THR A 148 -5.29 -10.52 -0.51
CA THR A 148 -6.50 -10.56 -1.35
C THR A 148 -6.19 -9.87 -2.68
N PRO A 149 -6.73 -10.37 -3.80
CA PRO A 149 -6.59 -9.67 -5.08
C PRO A 149 -7.14 -8.24 -4.98
N LYS A 150 -6.28 -7.26 -5.25
CA LYS A 150 -6.62 -5.83 -5.32
C LYS A 150 -5.69 -5.13 -6.32
N ASN A 151 -6.05 -3.92 -6.76
CA ASN A 151 -5.22 -3.15 -7.69
C ASN A 151 -3.76 -3.12 -7.20
N PRO A 152 -2.80 -3.62 -7.98
CA PRO A 152 -1.42 -3.71 -7.54
C PRO A 152 -0.65 -2.40 -7.69
N ILE A 153 -1.13 -1.40 -8.44
CA ILE A 153 -0.39 -0.15 -8.70
C ILE A 153 -1.02 0.99 -7.91
N TRP A 154 -0.25 1.60 -7.01
CA TRP A 154 -0.69 2.65 -6.09
C TRP A 154 0.16 3.89 -6.30
N PHE A 155 -0.47 5.06 -6.31
CA PHE A 155 0.25 6.32 -6.32
C PHE A 155 0.30 6.90 -4.92
N GLU A 156 1.50 7.31 -4.51
CA GLU A 156 1.70 7.99 -3.23
C GLU A 156 2.45 9.30 -3.49
N ARG A 157 2.07 10.33 -2.74
CA ARG A 157 2.80 11.59 -2.74
C ARG A 157 3.96 11.47 -1.76
N GLY A 158 5.19 11.53 -2.27
CA GLY A 158 6.38 11.49 -1.41
C GLY A 158 6.40 12.63 -0.38
N ILE A 159 5.98 13.84 -0.81
CA ILE A 159 5.73 15.03 0.01
C ILE A 159 4.47 15.72 -0.54
N SER A 160 3.65 16.32 0.33
CA SER A 160 2.40 17.02 -0.05
C SER A 160 2.62 18.38 -0.74
N ASN A 161 3.86 18.81 -0.91
CA ASN A 161 4.19 20.11 -1.47
C ASN A 161 4.43 19.99 -3.00
N CYS A 162 4.04 21.02 -3.74
CA CYS A 162 4.21 21.14 -5.18
C CYS A 162 4.06 22.62 -5.56
N TYR A 163 4.55 23.00 -6.74
CA TYR A 163 4.19 24.29 -7.34
C TYR A 163 2.69 24.36 -7.68
N GLU A 164 2.10 25.55 -7.61
CA GLU A 164 0.65 25.79 -7.80
C GLU A 164 0.12 25.16 -9.09
N ASN A 165 0.84 25.33 -10.20
CA ASN A 165 0.47 24.84 -11.53
C ASN A 165 0.40 23.31 -11.64
N SER A 166 0.94 22.56 -10.67
CA SER A 166 0.86 21.10 -10.65
C SER A 166 -0.24 20.57 -9.72
N LYS A 167 -0.93 21.43 -8.96
CA LYS A 167 -1.97 20.97 -8.03
C LYS A 167 -3.12 20.27 -8.75
N GLU A 168 -3.67 20.88 -9.80
CA GLU A 168 -4.77 20.29 -10.57
C GLU A 168 -4.37 18.93 -11.17
N PHE A 169 -3.15 18.83 -11.69
CA PHE A 169 -2.59 17.57 -12.17
C PHE A 169 -2.51 16.52 -11.04
N ILE A 170 -1.92 16.87 -9.90
CA ILE A 170 -1.77 15.95 -8.76
C ILE A 170 -3.13 15.50 -8.23
N ASP A 171 -4.08 16.43 -8.07
CA ASP A 171 -5.44 16.12 -7.64
C ASP A 171 -6.12 15.16 -8.62
N SER A 172 -5.84 15.24 -9.92
CA SER A 172 -6.38 14.29 -10.91
C SER A 172 -5.76 12.89 -10.81
N VAL A 173 -4.54 12.75 -10.28
CA VAL A 173 -3.96 11.42 -9.99
C VAL A 173 -4.73 10.78 -8.84
N ASP A 174 -4.92 11.52 -7.75
CA ASP A 174 -5.55 11.02 -6.51
C ASP A 174 -7.07 10.78 -6.68
N ASN A 175 -7.76 11.70 -7.35
CA ASN A 175 -9.23 11.69 -7.42
C ASN A 175 -9.79 11.01 -8.67
N GLU A 176 -8.95 10.67 -9.65
CA GLU A 176 -9.42 10.04 -10.89
C GLU A 176 -8.65 8.80 -11.28
N LEU A 177 -7.32 8.90 -11.44
CA LEU A 177 -6.51 7.77 -11.90
C LEU A 177 -6.54 6.64 -10.89
N GLU A 178 -6.32 6.95 -9.61
CA GLU A 178 -6.30 5.96 -8.54
C GLU A 178 -7.67 5.23 -8.39
N PRO A 179 -8.83 5.92 -8.34
CA PRO A 179 -10.15 5.27 -8.41
C PRO A 179 -10.36 4.43 -9.68
N LEU A 180 -9.97 4.95 -10.85
CA LEU A 180 -10.11 4.24 -12.12
C LEU A 180 -9.35 2.91 -12.11
N LEU A 181 -8.13 2.89 -11.57
CA LEU A 181 -7.33 1.68 -11.43
C LEU A 181 -7.95 0.72 -10.41
N LYS A 182 -8.44 1.21 -9.27
CA LYS A 182 -9.12 0.40 -8.24
C LYS A 182 -10.37 -0.30 -8.79
N GLU A 183 -11.12 0.37 -9.66
CA GLU A 183 -12.35 -0.17 -10.23
C GLU A 183 -12.12 -1.14 -11.38
N LYS A 184 -11.22 -0.80 -12.33
CA LYS A 184 -11.13 -1.49 -13.63
C LYS A 184 -9.97 -2.47 -13.78
N MET A 185 -8.96 -2.45 -12.90
CA MET A 185 -7.92 -3.49 -12.89
C MET A 185 -8.52 -4.85 -12.50
N ARG A 186 -7.90 -5.95 -12.95
CA ARG A 186 -8.40 -7.33 -12.78
C ARG A 186 -7.43 -8.18 -11.96
N PRO A 187 -7.16 -7.83 -10.70
CA PRO A 187 -6.09 -8.43 -9.89
C PRO A 187 -6.22 -9.94 -9.69
N GLU A 188 -7.43 -10.48 -9.75
CA GLU A 188 -7.71 -11.91 -9.66
C GLU A 188 -7.07 -12.70 -10.81
N LYS A 189 -6.76 -12.04 -11.93
CA LYS A 189 -6.13 -12.67 -13.11
C LYS A 189 -4.61 -12.57 -13.11
N TYR A 190 -4.01 -11.80 -12.20
CA TYR A 190 -2.58 -11.54 -12.23
C TYR A 190 -1.80 -12.53 -11.38
N GLY A 191 -2.35 -13.04 -10.27
CA GLY A 191 -1.64 -13.85 -9.29
C GLY A 191 -1.49 -13.14 -7.94
N ASN A 192 -0.88 -13.80 -6.96
CA ASN A 192 -0.93 -13.38 -5.54
C ASN A 192 0.45 -13.04 -4.93
N ILE A 193 1.52 -12.98 -5.72
CA ILE A 193 2.87 -12.67 -5.22
C ILE A 193 3.12 -11.18 -5.02
N ILE A 194 2.48 -10.33 -5.86
CA ILE A 194 2.60 -8.87 -5.79
C ILE A 194 1.41 -8.35 -5.00
N ASN A 195 1.71 -7.72 -3.86
CA ASN A 195 0.73 -7.01 -3.05
C ASN A 195 0.54 -5.59 -3.59
N ARG A 196 1.63 -4.82 -3.66
CA ARG A 196 1.63 -3.43 -4.14
C ARG A 196 2.94 -3.04 -4.82
N ILE A 197 2.81 -2.32 -5.92
CA ILE A 197 3.82 -1.52 -6.59
C ILE A 197 3.45 -0.07 -6.24
N ILE A 198 4.21 0.52 -5.33
CA ILE A 198 3.97 1.87 -4.84
C ILE A 198 4.82 2.83 -5.67
N ILE A 199 4.17 3.80 -6.30
CA ILE A 199 4.79 4.81 -7.14
C ILE A 199 4.74 6.14 -6.38
N ASN A 200 5.87 6.48 -5.76
CA ASN A 200 6.06 7.76 -5.10
C ASN A 200 6.39 8.82 -6.15
N HIS A 201 5.48 9.75 -6.41
CA HIS A 201 5.77 10.87 -7.31
C HIS A 201 6.11 12.13 -6.49
N SER A 202 7.39 12.51 -6.55
CA SER A 202 7.94 13.62 -5.78
C SER A 202 8.12 14.85 -6.67
N HIS A 203 7.41 15.93 -6.35
CA HIS A 203 7.40 17.16 -7.14
C HIS A 203 8.27 18.24 -6.51
N SER A 204 8.89 19.06 -7.35
CA SER A 204 9.57 20.26 -6.88
C SER A 204 8.56 21.27 -6.34
N PHE A 205 8.98 22.06 -5.36
CA PHE A 205 8.16 23.08 -4.72
C PHE A 205 8.99 24.19 -4.11
N TYR A 206 8.35 25.34 -3.90
CA TYR A 206 8.88 26.46 -3.13
C TYR A 206 7.71 27.13 -2.41
N ASP A 207 7.55 26.88 -1.11
CA ASP A 207 6.53 27.54 -0.31
C ASP A 207 7.10 28.80 0.35
N ASN A 208 8.33 28.69 0.87
CA ASN A 208 9.09 29.80 1.44
C ASN A 208 10.58 29.47 1.53
N ALA A 209 11.39 30.41 2.03
CA ALA A 209 12.85 30.28 2.11
C ALA A 209 13.34 29.06 2.92
N HIS A 210 12.54 28.58 3.87
CA HIS A 210 12.85 27.43 4.74
C HIS A 210 12.13 26.14 4.32
N CYS A 211 11.17 26.21 3.40
CA CYS A 211 10.38 25.09 2.89
C CYS A 211 10.37 25.13 1.36
N LYS A 212 11.41 24.53 0.77
CA LYS A 212 11.63 24.48 -0.68
C LYS A 212 12.44 23.26 -1.05
N THR A 213 12.14 22.67 -2.20
CA THR A 213 12.96 21.62 -2.81
C THR A 213 12.79 21.71 -4.31
N ASN A 214 13.88 22.00 -5.01
CA ASN A 214 13.93 22.01 -6.47
C ASN A 214 14.78 20.83 -6.94
N TYR A 215 14.12 19.80 -7.45
CA TYR A 215 14.81 18.64 -7.97
C TYR A 215 15.60 18.99 -9.22
N ILE A 216 16.88 18.60 -9.22
CA ILE A 216 17.72 18.55 -10.40
C ILE A 216 17.85 17.08 -10.78
N ILE A 217 17.61 16.75 -12.04
CA ILE A 217 17.65 15.36 -12.51
C ILE A 217 19.05 15.04 -13.03
N SER A 218 19.66 14.00 -12.46
CA SER A 218 20.95 13.51 -12.91
C SER A 218 20.83 12.78 -14.24
N GLU A 219 21.74 13.07 -15.16
CA GLU A 219 21.88 12.36 -16.43
C GLU A 219 22.52 10.97 -16.27
N SER A 220 23.04 10.65 -15.08
CA SER A 220 23.66 9.36 -14.79
C SER A 220 22.64 8.30 -14.39
N ASP A 221 22.71 7.14 -15.04
CA ASP A 221 21.94 5.94 -14.66
C ASP A 221 22.43 5.28 -13.37
N LYS A 222 23.62 5.64 -12.86
CA LYS A 222 24.11 5.13 -11.58
C LYS A 222 23.29 5.69 -10.44
N LYS A 223 22.87 4.81 -9.53
CA LYS A 223 22.17 5.17 -8.30
C LYS A 223 22.98 6.18 -7.49
N LEU A 224 22.39 7.34 -7.22
CA LEU A 224 22.97 8.37 -6.39
C LEU A 224 22.70 8.11 -4.91
N THR A 225 23.76 8.19 -4.11
CA THR A 225 23.66 8.34 -2.65
C THR A 225 23.55 9.82 -2.31
N ASN A 226 22.95 10.20 -1.18
CA ASN A 226 22.85 11.60 -0.75
C ASN A 226 24.20 12.35 -0.76
N GLN A 227 25.27 11.70 -0.29
CA GLN A 227 26.62 12.28 -0.30
C GLN A 227 27.09 12.59 -1.73
N LYS A 228 27.10 11.59 -2.61
CA LYS A 228 27.46 11.79 -4.03
C LYS A 228 26.57 12.81 -4.73
N ALA A 229 25.27 12.83 -4.45
CA ALA A 229 24.36 13.81 -5.01
C ALA A 229 24.75 15.24 -4.61
N TRP A 230 25.13 15.44 -3.35
CA TRP A 230 25.64 16.72 -2.85
C TRP A 230 26.97 17.12 -3.51
N GLU A 231 27.92 16.18 -3.60
CA GLU A 231 29.22 16.38 -4.24
C GLU A 231 29.09 16.77 -5.72
N GLU A 232 28.25 16.06 -6.49
CA GLU A 232 28.01 16.39 -7.90
C GLU A 232 27.27 17.72 -8.08
N LEU A 233 26.30 18.03 -7.21
CA LEU A 233 25.58 19.29 -7.28
C LEU A 233 26.51 20.51 -7.08
N HIS A 234 27.53 20.39 -6.22
CA HIS A 234 28.54 21.45 -5.99
C HIS A 234 29.49 21.66 -7.17
N LYS A 235 29.58 20.71 -8.10
CA LYS A 235 30.32 20.89 -9.35
C LYS A 235 29.51 21.66 -10.38
N MET A 236 28.19 21.62 -10.26
CA MET A 236 27.25 22.26 -11.20
C MET A 236 26.89 23.68 -10.76
N TYR A 237 26.71 23.89 -9.44
CA TYR A 237 26.20 25.15 -8.89
C TYR A 237 27.03 25.60 -7.67
N PRO A 238 27.22 26.92 -7.47
CA PRO A 238 27.79 27.46 -6.24
C PRO A 238 26.93 27.11 -5.02
N LYS A 239 27.57 26.88 -3.86
CA LYS A 239 26.88 26.55 -2.61
C LYS A 239 25.75 27.53 -2.26
N LYS A 240 26.00 28.83 -2.42
CA LYS A 240 25.00 29.88 -2.13
C LYS A 240 23.75 29.71 -2.99
N GLU A 241 23.92 29.43 -4.28
CA GLU A 241 22.80 29.22 -5.21
C GLU A 241 22.01 27.96 -4.87
N ILE A 242 22.70 26.88 -4.48
CA ILE A 242 22.07 25.63 -4.01
C ILE A 242 21.18 25.90 -2.79
N GLU A 243 21.69 26.63 -1.79
CA GLU A 243 20.96 26.94 -0.56
C GLU A 243 19.80 27.93 -0.80
N GLU A 244 19.99 28.94 -1.65
CA GLU A 244 18.97 29.93 -2.00
C GLU A 244 17.81 29.32 -2.80
N ASN A 245 18.10 28.38 -3.71
CA ASN A 245 17.07 27.75 -4.53
C ASN A 245 16.56 26.41 -3.97
N GLY A 246 17.25 25.83 -2.99
CA GLY A 246 16.92 24.52 -2.43
C GLY A 246 17.14 23.39 -3.43
N TYR A 247 18.24 23.42 -4.19
CA TYR A 247 18.52 22.41 -5.20
C TYR A 247 18.82 21.05 -4.59
N TYR A 248 18.26 20.02 -5.22
CA TYR A 248 18.39 18.65 -4.76
C TYR A 248 18.55 17.67 -5.91
N LEU A 249 19.79 17.19 -6.13
CA LEU A 249 20.11 16.27 -7.21
C LEU A 249 19.55 14.86 -6.95
N ARG A 250 18.84 14.30 -7.93
CA ARG A 250 18.21 12.97 -7.86
C ARG A 250 18.28 12.24 -9.18
N ASN A 251 18.25 10.91 -9.14
CA ASN A 251 17.91 10.13 -10.34
C ASN A 251 16.42 10.32 -10.65
N ARG A 252 16.04 10.33 -11.93
CA ARG A 252 14.62 10.35 -12.34
C ARG A 252 13.85 9.21 -11.67
N PHE A 253 14.38 8.01 -11.75
CA PHE A 253 13.79 6.78 -11.23
C PHE A 253 14.67 6.18 -10.13
N VAL A 254 14.08 5.87 -8.97
CA VAL A 254 14.73 5.11 -7.91
C VAL A 254 13.89 3.87 -7.62
N TYR A 255 14.47 2.70 -7.82
CA TYR A 255 13.78 1.42 -7.58
C TYR A 255 14.17 0.86 -6.22
N GLY A 256 13.16 0.62 -5.38
CA GLY A 256 13.28 -0.15 -4.16
C GLY A 256 13.43 -1.66 -4.42
N PRO A 257 13.90 -2.43 -3.43
CA PRO A 257 13.91 -3.88 -3.54
C PRO A 257 12.49 -4.45 -3.45
N PHE A 258 12.23 -5.56 -4.16
CA PHE A 258 11.04 -6.36 -3.91
C PHE A 258 11.14 -7.05 -2.54
N ARG A 259 10.16 -6.79 -1.67
CA ARG A 259 10.07 -7.31 -0.32
C ARG A 259 9.19 -8.57 -0.29
N LYS A 260 9.82 -9.75 -0.22
CA LYS A 260 9.12 -11.05 -0.22
C LYS A 260 8.14 -11.20 0.95
N ASP A 261 8.46 -10.63 2.10
CA ASP A 261 7.66 -10.67 3.32
C ASP A 261 6.34 -9.88 3.21
N THR A 262 6.29 -8.86 2.35
CA THR A 262 5.12 -7.97 2.21
C THR A 262 4.51 -7.98 0.81
N GLY A 263 5.19 -8.58 -0.18
CA GLY A 263 4.82 -8.50 -1.59
C GLY A 263 4.93 -7.09 -2.17
N LYS A 264 5.65 -6.16 -1.50
CA LYS A 264 5.73 -4.75 -1.89
C LYS A 264 7.00 -4.41 -2.65
N VAL A 265 6.91 -3.41 -3.52
CA VAL A 265 8.05 -2.74 -4.15
C VAL A 265 7.73 -1.28 -4.36
N ASN A 266 8.70 -0.41 -4.11
CA ASN A 266 8.55 1.04 -4.26
C ASN A 266 9.34 1.52 -5.48
N ILE A 267 8.79 2.53 -6.15
CA ILE A 267 9.44 3.29 -7.20
C ILE A 267 9.29 4.76 -6.84
N ASP A 268 10.39 5.50 -6.70
CA ASP A 268 10.35 6.96 -6.59
C ASP A 268 10.61 7.58 -7.96
N ILE A 269 9.71 8.47 -8.38
CA ILE A 269 9.83 9.29 -9.58
C ILE A 269 9.92 10.75 -9.14
N HIS A 270 11.04 11.41 -9.45
CA HIS A 270 11.25 12.81 -9.10
C HIS A 270 10.90 13.70 -10.29
N PHE A 271 10.21 14.82 -10.06
CA PHE A 271 9.82 15.82 -11.06
C PHE A 271 10.44 17.18 -10.73
N GLU A 272 11.32 17.66 -11.60
CA GLU A 272 11.96 18.97 -11.55
C GLU A 272 10.94 20.10 -11.74
N LYS A 273 11.33 21.33 -11.37
CA LYS A 273 10.50 22.53 -11.52
C LYS A 273 9.90 22.68 -12.92
N ARG A 274 10.66 22.36 -13.97
CA ARG A 274 10.19 22.43 -15.37
C ARG A 274 8.90 21.64 -15.62
N PHE A 275 8.68 20.53 -14.90
CA PHE A 275 7.42 19.79 -14.99
C PHE A 275 6.22 20.67 -14.65
N SER A 276 6.33 21.50 -13.61
CA SER A 276 5.26 22.44 -13.20
C SER A 276 5.08 23.64 -14.14
N GLU A 277 6.00 23.84 -15.09
CA GLU A 277 5.89 24.88 -16.11
C GLU A 277 5.16 24.37 -17.37
N LEU A 278 4.92 23.05 -17.46
CA LEU A 278 4.12 22.43 -18.51
C LEU A 278 2.62 22.71 -18.30
N SER A 279 1.86 22.72 -19.39
CA SER A 279 0.40 22.71 -19.31
C SER A 279 -0.12 21.45 -18.62
N TYR A 280 -1.35 21.50 -18.11
CA TYR A 280 -2.00 20.34 -17.47
C TYR A 280 -1.94 19.07 -18.33
N GLN A 281 -2.18 19.19 -19.65
CA GLN A 281 -2.14 18.06 -20.56
C GLN A 281 -0.72 17.52 -20.77
N GLU A 282 0.27 18.40 -20.94
CA GLU A 282 1.68 18.02 -21.05
C GLU A 282 2.20 17.37 -19.75
N GLN A 283 1.74 17.82 -18.58
CA GLN A 283 2.03 17.17 -17.30
C GLN A 283 1.50 15.73 -17.27
N LYS A 284 0.26 15.50 -17.72
CA LYS A 284 -0.32 14.15 -17.84
C LYS A 284 0.45 13.28 -18.81
N GLU A 285 0.87 13.82 -19.95
CA GLU A 285 1.66 13.10 -20.95
C GLU A 285 3.01 12.66 -20.42
N GLN A 286 3.79 13.60 -19.87
CA GLN A 286 5.11 13.32 -19.33
C GLN A 286 5.04 12.40 -18.10
N PHE A 287 4.06 12.59 -17.22
CA PHE A 287 3.84 11.68 -16.08
C PHE A 287 3.54 10.26 -16.57
N THR A 288 2.63 10.11 -17.54
CA THR A 288 2.27 8.80 -18.09
C THR A 288 3.49 8.11 -18.69
N GLU A 289 4.29 8.82 -19.50
CA GLU A 289 5.51 8.29 -20.09
C GLU A 289 6.48 7.77 -19.02
N TYR A 290 6.74 8.56 -17.98
CA TYR A 290 7.66 8.18 -16.90
C TYR A 290 7.13 7.01 -16.08
N VAL A 291 5.85 6.99 -15.74
CA VAL A 291 5.25 5.90 -14.97
C VAL A 291 5.25 4.59 -15.75
N VAL A 292 4.86 4.62 -17.02
CA VAL A 292 4.87 3.44 -17.92
C VAL A 292 6.29 2.91 -18.06
N THR A 293 7.27 3.79 -18.31
CA THR A 293 8.70 3.42 -18.38
C THR A 293 9.18 2.78 -17.07
N ALA A 294 8.78 3.36 -15.94
CA ALA A 294 9.19 2.87 -14.64
C ALA A 294 8.62 1.49 -14.32
N ILE A 295 7.33 1.27 -14.57
CA ILE A 295 6.66 -0.01 -14.35
C ILE A 295 7.23 -1.07 -15.29
N ASN A 296 7.42 -0.76 -16.58
CA ASN A 296 7.99 -1.71 -17.54
C ASN A 296 9.39 -2.18 -17.10
N THR A 297 10.25 -1.23 -16.68
CA THR A 297 11.58 -1.53 -16.15
C THR A 297 11.53 -2.38 -14.88
N LEU A 298 10.56 -2.15 -14.00
CA LEU A 298 10.34 -2.97 -12.81
C LEU A 298 9.89 -4.39 -13.21
N ILE A 299 8.96 -4.52 -14.14
CA ILE A 299 8.45 -5.80 -14.63
C ILE A 299 9.59 -6.66 -15.19
N ASP A 300 10.48 -6.08 -16.00
CA ASP A 300 11.64 -6.80 -16.53
C ASP A 300 12.54 -7.35 -15.42
N LYS A 301 12.69 -6.60 -14.32
CA LYS A 301 13.44 -7.06 -13.13
C LYS A 301 12.69 -8.16 -12.38
N LEU A 302 11.36 -8.08 -12.27
CA LEU A 302 10.54 -9.04 -11.54
C LEU A 302 10.35 -10.36 -12.32
N LYS A 303 10.20 -10.31 -13.64
CA LYS A 303 10.12 -11.50 -14.51
C LYS A 303 11.33 -12.42 -14.35
N LYS A 304 12.53 -11.86 -14.11
CA LYS A 304 13.75 -12.63 -13.81
C LYS A 304 13.64 -13.49 -12.54
N LYS A 305 12.73 -13.16 -11.63
CA LYS A 305 12.47 -13.94 -10.40
C LYS A 305 11.53 -15.13 -10.63
N LYS A 306 10.96 -15.28 -11.83
CA LYS A 306 10.06 -16.39 -12.23
C LYS A 306 8.89 -16.61 -11.27
N PHE A 307 8.27 -15.51 -10.83
CA PHE A 307 7.06 -15.63 -10.05
C PHE A 307 5.90 -16.11 -10.90
N ASP A 308 4.98 -16.85 -10.28
CA ASP A 308 3.68 -17.16 -10.86
C ASP A 308 2.79 -15.90 -10.78
N TYR A 309 3.04 -14.99 -11.72
CA TYR A 309 2.32 -13.73 -11.83
C TYR A 309 2.29 -13.26 -13.29
N ASN A 310 1.11 -12.95 -13.80
CA ASN A 310 0.88 -12.47 -15.15
C ASN A 310 1.17 -10.96 -15.25
N PHE A 311 2.46 -10.63 -15.28
CA PHE A 311 2.92 -9.25 -15.42
C PHE A 311 2.47 -8.61 -16.73
N ASP A 312 2.35 -9.38 -17.81
CA ASP A 312 1.96 -8.88 -19.13
C ASP A 312 0.51 -8.38 -19.11
N LEU A 313 -0.41 -9.19 -18.58
CA LEU A 313 -1.81 -8.80 -18.43
C LEU A 313 -1.99 -7.61 -17.48
N MET A 314 -1.27 -7.61 -16.36
CA MET A 314 -1.30 -6.50 -15.39
C MET A 314 -0.85 -5.19 -16.04
N PHE A 315 0.22 -5.22 -16.83
CA PHE A 315 0.74 -4.05 -17.52
C PHE A 315 -0.16 -3.60 -18.68
N GLU A 316 -0.75 -4.53 -19.42
CA GLU A 316 -1.74 -4.24 -20.47
C GLU A 316 -2.95 -3.49 -19.89
N ASP A 317 -3.52 -4.02 -18.81
CA ASP A 317 -4.65 -3.38 -18.13
C ASP A 317 -4.28 -2.00 -17.60
N PHE A 318 -3.13 -1.88 -16.96
CA PHE A 318 -2.63 -0.59 -16.48
C PHE A 318 -2.45 0.42 -17.63
N ASN A 319 -1.76 0.03 -18.71
CA ASN A 319 -1.50 0.90 -19.86
C ASN A 319 -2.78 1.38 -20.51
N LYS A 320 -3.79 0.51 -20.61
CA LYS A 320 -5.09 0.90 -21.14
C LYS A 320 -5.72 1.99 -20.27
N LEU A 321 -5.73 1.80 -18.95
CA LEU A 321 -6.40 2.69 -18.00
C LEU A 321 -5.68 4.04 -17.83
N ILE A 322 -4.35 4.04 -17.75
CA ILE A 322 -3.59 5.31 -17.67
C ILE A 322 -3.72 6.12 -18.95
N ASN A 323 -3.81 5.48 -20.13
CA ASN A 323 -4.07 6.20 -21.39
C ASN A 323 -5.52 6.71 -21.49
N GLU A 324 -6.51 5.98 -20.95
CA GLU A 324 -7.88 6.45 -20.81
C GLU A 324 -7.94 7.73 -19.98
N TRP A 325 -7.30 7.73 -18.80
CA TRP A 325 -7.17 8.91 -17.95
C TRP A 325 -6.41 10.04 -18.64
N LYS A 326 -5.26 9.74 -19.27
CA LYS A 326 -4.43 10.72 -19.98
C LYS A 326 -5.21 11.49 -21.04
N ASN A 327 -6.04 10.79 -21.81
CA ASN A 327 -6.80 11.34 -22.93
C ASN A 327 -8.17 11.93 -22.54
N LYS A 328 -8.51 11.88 -21.25
CA LYS A 328 -9.74 12.49 -20.73
C LYS A 328 -9.60 14.01 -20.82
N ASN A 329 -10.30 14.61 -21.79
CA ASN A 329 -10.37 16.05 -21.97
C ASN A 329 -11.43 16.63 -21.03
N TYR A 330 -11.03 17.64 -20.25
CA TYR A 330 -11.96 18.52 -19.56
C TYR A 330 -12.45 19.57 -20.57
N ARG A 331 -13.76 19.60 -20.83
CA ARG A 331 -14.40 20.63 -21.65
C ARG A 331 -14.85 21.79 -20.79
#